data_AF-A0AAJ6B8E7-F1
#
_entry.id   AF-A0AAJ6B8E7-F1
#
_cell.length_a   1.000
_cell.length_b   1.000
_cell.length_c   1.000
_cell.angle_alpha   90.00
_cell.angle_beta   90.00
_cell.angle_gamma   90.00
#
_symmetry.space_group_name_H-M   'P 1'
#
loop_
_entity.id
_entity.type
_entity.pdbx_description
1 polymer ?
#
loop_
_entity_poly.entity_id
_entity_poly.type
_entity_poly.pdbx_seq_one_letter_code
_entity_poly.pdbx_strand_id
1 'polypeptide(L)'
;MNHSEGSYSVADDTLMIRQLEGIHYQITRRTGFNRMVDGKSGLREYEMETWSGLYDAEAGVINESRYGKVLSFFPDSGLLRVSNRVYKKIK
;
A
#
# COMPACT_ATOMS: atom_id res chain seq x y z
N MET A 1 -0.07 -30.12 21.17
CA MET A 1 0.46 -29.95 19.80
C MET A 1 -0.21 -28.70 19.24
N ASN A 2 0.55 -27.65 18.93
CA ASN A 2 0.01 -26.42 18.36
C ASN A 2 0.10 -26.52 16.85
N HIS A 3 -1.04 -26.76 16.18
CA HIS A 3 -1.16 -26.70 14.73
C HIS A 3 -1.42 -25.25 14.35
N SER A 4 -0.37 -24.50 14.01
CA SER A 4 -0.51 -23.17 13.42
C SER A 4 -0.41 -23.33 11.91
N GLU A 5 -1.55 -23.59 11.26
CA GLU A 5 -1.68 -23.42 9.81
C GLU A 5 -1.61 -21.92 9.50
N GLY A 6 -0.39 -21.43 9.31
CA GLY A 6 -0.16 -20.10 8.77
C GLY A 6 -0.65 -20.07 7.33
N SER A 7 -1.78 -19.41 7.08
CA SER A 7 -2.20 -19.06 5.73
C SER A 7 -1.22 -18.05 5.15
N TYR A 8 -0.21 -18.53 4.41
CA TYR A 8 0.72 -17.64 3.70
C TYR A 8 0.06 -17.16 2.40
N SER A 9 0.25 -15.90 2.01
CA SER A 9 -0.15 -15.37 0.70
C SER A 9 1.05 -14.70 0.03
N VAL A 10 1.19 -14.92 -1.28
CA VAL A 10 2.14 -14.17 -2.12
C VAL A 10 1.35 -13.04 -2.77
N ALA A 11 1.80 -11.81 -2.57
CA ALA A 11 1.08 -10.61 -3.00
C ALA A 11 1.95 -9.68 -3.84
N ASP A 12 1.37 -9.14 -4.92
CA ASP A 12 1.94 -8.04 -5.69
C ASP A 12 1.13 -6.78 -5.38
N ASP A 13 1.78 -5.79 -4.80
CA ASP A 13 1.13 -4.59 -4.31
C ASP A 13 1.61 -3.36 -5.09
N THR A 14 0.68 -2.63 -5.68
CA THR A 14 0.93 -1.37 -6.39
C THR A 14 0.22 -0.24 -5.68
N LEU A 15 0.93 0.88 -5.48
CA LEU A 15 0.36 2.10 -4.94
C LEU A 15 0.37 3.20 -6.00
N MET A 16 -0.77 3.84 -6.20
CA MET A 16 -0.94 5.01 -7.06
C MET A 16 -1.33 6.21 -6.20
N ILE A 17 -0.68 7.34 -6.42
CA ILE A 17 -0.97 8.59 -5.73
C ILE A 17 -1.32 9.64 -6.78
N ARG A 18 -2.46 10.30 -6.62
CA ARG A 18 -2.98 11.32 -7.52
C ARG A 18 -3.33 12.57 -6.73
N GLN A 19 -2.83 13.72 -7.14
CA GLN A 19 -3.29 15.00 -6.62
C GLN A 19 -4.71 15.28 -7.14
N LEU A 20 -5.63 15.61 -6.24
CA LEU A 20 -7.00 16.00 -6.60
C LEU A 20 -7.08 17.52 -6.77
N GLU A 21 -6.81 18.26 -5.70
CA GLU A 21 -6.86 19.73 -5.68
C GLU A 21 -6.01 20.27 -4.52
N GLY A 22 -5.21 21.32 -4.74
CA GLY A 22 -4.40 21.94 -3.69
C GLY A 22 -3.52 20.91 -2.96
N ILE A 23 -3.74 20.76 -1.65
CA ILE A 23 -3.03 19.79 -0.81
C ILE A 23 -3.74 18.44 -0.70
N HIS A 24 -4.86 18.21 -1.39
CA HIS A 24 -5.62 16.97 -1.33
C HIS A 24 -5.10 15.93 -2.33
N TYR A 25 -4.88 14.72 -1.84
CA TYR A 25 -4.41 13.59 -2.62
C TYR A 25 -5.34 12.38 -2.44
N GLN A 26 -5.53 11.65 -3.53
CA GLN A 26 -6.12 10.33 -3.55
C GLN A 26 -5.01 9.28 -3.65
N ILE A 27 -5.12 8.26 -2.81
CA ILE A 27 -4.20 7.13 -2.81
C ILE A 27 -5.01 5.89 -3.16
N THR A 28 -4.57 5.13 -4.15
CA THR A 28 -5.19 3.86 -4.53
C THR A 28 -4.15 2.76 -4.42
N ARG A 29 -4.43 1.79 -3.55
CA ARG A 29 -3.67 0.56 -3.41
C ARG A 29 -4.36 -0.56 -4.16
N ARG A 30 -3.59 -1.33 -4.93
CA ARG A 30 -4.04 -2.52 -5.63
C ARG A 30 -3.15 -3.67 -5.21
N THR A 31 -3.72 -4.64 -4.53
CA THR A 31 -3.02 -5.85 -4.11
C THR A 31 -3.61 -7.02 -4.87
N GLY A 32 -2.82 -7.64 -5.73
CA GLY A 32 -3.14 -8.98 -6.23
C GLY A 32 -2.53 -10.01 -5.29
N PHE A 33 -3.27 -11.03 -4.88
CA PHE A 33 -2.74 -12.10 -4.04
C PHE A 33 -3.29 -13.46 -4.46
N ASN A 34 -2.53 -14.50 -4.20
CA ASN A 34 -3.01 -15.88 -4.38
C ASN A 34 -3.35 -16.43 -2.99
N ARG A 35 -4.61 -16.80 -2.78
CA ARG A 35 -5.02 -17.47 -1.55
C ARG A 35 -4.48 -18.90 -1.57
N MET A 36 -3.69 -19.28 -0.57
CA MET A 36 -3.28 -20.66 -0.42
C MET A 36 -4.43 -21.47 0.18
N VAL A 37 -4.80 -22.58 -0.47
CA VAL A 37 -5.81 -23.53 0.01
C VAL A 37 -5.17 -24.91 -0.03
N ASP A 38 -5.11 -25.59 1.13
CA ASP A 38 -4.48 -26.90 1.29
C ASP A 38 -3.05 -27.00 0.75
N GLY A 39 -2.24 -25.96 0.99
CA GLY A 39 -0.85 -25.89 0.54
C GLY A 39 -0.64 -25.66 -0.97
N LYS A 40 -1.72 -25.45 -1.73
CA LYS A 40 -1.67 -25.13 -3.16
C LYS A 40 -2.04 -23.66 -3.37
N SER A 41 -1.36 -23.01 -4.31
CA SER A 41 -1.74 -21.66 -4.75
C SER A 41 -3.10 -21.71 -5.43
N GLY A 42 -4.09 -21.08 -4.81
CA GLY A 42 -5.42 -20.90 -5.37
C GLY A 42 -5.45 -19.81 -6.45
N LEU A 43 -6.66 -19.42 -6.83
CA LEU A 43 -6.90 -18.40 -7.84
C LEU A 43 -6.31 -17.04 -7.41
N ARG A 44 -5.90 -16.25 -8.41
CA ARG A 44 -5.47 -14.86 -8.22
C ARG A 44 -6.68 -14.02 -7.85
N GLU A 45 -6.65 -13.42 -6.68
CA GLU A 45 -7.62 -12.45 -6.19
C GLU A 45 -7.04 -11.04 -6.27
N TYR A 46 -7.92 -10.04 -6.35
CA TYR A 46 -7.52 -8.63 -6.41
C TYR A 46 -8.32 -7.83 -5.37
N GLU A 47 -7.60 -7.13 -4.51
CA GLU A 47 -8.13 -6.14 -3.60
C GLU A 47 -7.74 -4.73 -4.06
N MET A 48 -8.69 -3.81 -3.97
CA MET A 48 -8.46 -2.39 -4.20
C MET A 48 -8.90 -1.58 -2.98
N GLU A 49 -8.02 -0.72 -2.51
CA GLU A 49 -8.26 0.17 -1.39
C GLU A 49 -8.02 1.61 -1.84
N THR A 50 -8.93 2.52 -1.51
CA THR A 50 -8.78 3.95 -1.84
C THR A 50 -8.84 4.78 -0.57
N TRP A 51 -7.89 5.68 -0.43
CA TRP A 51 -7.77 6.64 0.66
C TRP A 51 -7.71 8.06 0.13
N SER A 52 -7.99 9.00 1.01
CA SER A 52 -7.78 10.43 0.79
C SER A 52 -6.85 10.95 1.88
N GLY A 53 -5.92 11.82 1.52
CA GLY A 53 -5.00 12.42 2.46
C GLY A 53 -4.64 13.85 2.10
N LEU A 54 -4.03 14.54 3.06
CA LEU A 54 -3.56 15.90 2.93
C LEU A 54 -2.03 15.92 2.90
N TYR A 55 -1.46 16.60 1.92
CA TYR A 55 -0.02 16.80 1.82
C TYR A 55 0.42 17.90 2.78
N ASP A 56 1.37 17.55 3.62
CA ASP A 56 2.14 18.46 4.47
C ASP A 56 3.47 18.73 3.77
N ALA A 57 3.62 19.95 3.27
CA ALA A 57 4.80 20.38 2.54
C ALA A 57 6.02 20.58 3.46
N GLU A 58 5.81 20.87 4.74
CA GLU A 58 6.89 21.05 5.72
C GLU A 58 7.52 19.70 6.07
N ALA A 59 6.68 18.69 6.31
CA ALA A 59 7.12 17.33 6.60
C ALA A 59 7.45 16.49 5.36
N GLY A 60 6.98 16.89 4.17
CA GLY A 60 7.12 16.12 2.93
C GLY A 60 6.33 14.80 2.94
N VAL A 61 5.17 14.79 3.62
CA VAL A 61 4.35 13.58 3.81
C VAL A 61 2.90 13.82 3.43
N ILE A 62 2.17 12.75 3.10
CA ILE A 62 0.70 12.78 3.04
C ILE A 62 0.16 12.13 4.31
N ASN A 63 -0.67 12.88 5.03
CA ASN A 63 -1.40 12.42 6.20
C ASN A 63 -2.79 11.92 5.76
N GLU A 64 -3.02 10.62 5.92
CA GLU A 64 -4.29 9.96 5.69
C GLU A 64 -5.02 9.84 7.04
N SER A 65 -6.19 10.47 7.15
CA SER A 65 -6.86 10.67 8.45
C SER A 65 -7.80 9.54 8.85
N ARG A 66 -8.30 8.72 7.92
CA ARG A 66 -9.29 7.67 8.23
C ARG A 66 -8.66 6.47 8.94
N TYR A 67 -7.45 6.08 8.56
CA TYR A 67 -6.74 4.94 9.12
C TYR A 67 -5.40 5.33 9.76
N GLY A 68 -5.12 6.63 9.89
CA GLY A 68 -3.92 7.16 10.53
C GLY A 68 -2.64 6.80 9.78
N LYS A 69 -2.69 6.65 8.45
CA LYS A 69 -1.51 6.32 7.65
C LYS A 69 -0.73 7.58 7.32
N VAL A 70 0.59 7.47 7.37
CA VAL A 70 1.50 8.50 6.89
C VAL A 70 2.25 7.94 5.68
N LEU A 71 2.23 8.68 4.58
CA LEU A 71 2.97 8.36 3.37
C LEU A 71 4.16 9.30 3.24
N SER A 72 5.37 8.75 3.31
CA SER A 72 6.61 9.52 3.21
C SER A 72 7.32 9.26 1.89
N PHE A 73 7.66 10.35 1.19
CA PHE A 73 8.36 10.30 -0.10
C PHE A 73 9.85 10.54 0.11
N PHE A 74 10.67 9.67 -0.48
CA PHE A 74 12.13 9.80 -0.48
C PHE A 74 12.59 10.00 -1.92
N PRO A 75 12.56 11.24 -2.45
CA PRO A 75 12.79 11.52 -3.87
C PRO A 75 14.17 11.04 -4.34
N ASP A 76 15.21 11.18 -3.51
CA ASP A 76 16.59 10.80 -3.85
C ASP A 76 16.75 9.29 -4.13
N SER A 77 15.93 8.46 -3.48
CA SER A 77 15.97 7.00 -3.62
C SER A 77 14.83 6.45 -4.48
N GLY A 78 13.88 7.30 -4.89
CA GLY A 78 12.67 6.87 -5.59
C GLY A 78 11.80 5.91 -4.76
N LEU A 79 11.87 6.01 -3.43
CA LEU A 79 11.12 5.18 -2.49
C LEU A 79 9.92 5.94 -1.92
N LEU A 80 8.88 5.18 -1.64
CA LEU A 80 7.71 5.63 -0.91
C LEU A 80 7.47 4.67 0.24
N ARG A 81 7.30 5.21 1.46
CA ARG A 81 6.98 4.40 2.64
C ARG A 81 5.54 4.66 3.08
N VAL A 82 4.82 3.58 3.36
CA VAL A 82 3.49 3.61 3.97
C VAL A 82 3.51 2.66 5.16
N SER A 83 3.51 3.20 6.38
CA SER A 83 3.68 2.43 7.62
C SER A 83 4.94 1.52 7.57
N ASN A 84 4.77 0.20 7.49
CA ASN A 84 5.85 -0.79 7.40
C ASN A 84 6.14 -1.28 5.97
N ARG A 85 5.46 -0.73 4.96
CA ARG A 85 5.64 -1.09 3.55
C ARG A 85 6.52 -0.07 2.86
N VAL A 86 7.40 -0.56 1.99
CA VAL A 86 8.25 0.26 1.12
C VAL A 86 7.90 -0.08 -0.32
N TYR A 87 7.53 0.94 -1.08
CA TYR A 87 7.28 0.86 -2.51
C TYR A 87 8.44 1.51 -3.25
N LYS A 88 8.81 0.92 -4.38
CA LYS A 88 9.77 1.49 -5.31
C LYS A 88 9.02 2.06 -6.50
N LYS A 89 9.36 3.27 -6.92
CA LYS A 89 8.79 3.86 -8.14
C LYS A 89 9.06 2.96 -9.34
N ILE A 90 8.01 2.60 -10.05
CA ILE A 90 8.10 1.88 -11.32
C ILE A 90 8.45 2.92 -12.40
N LYS A 91 9.45 2.62 -13.24
CA LYS A 91 9.89 3.49 -14.35
C LYS A 91 8.95 3.39 -15.54
#